data_AF-W5LQ25-F1
#
_entry.id   AF-W5LQ25-F1
#
_cell.length_a   1.000
_cell.length_b   1.000
_cell.length_c   1.000
_cell.angle_alpha   90.00
_cell.angle_beta   90.00
_cell.angle_gamma   90.00
#
_symmetry.space_group_name_H-M   'P 1'
#
loop_
_entity.id
_entity.type
_entity.pdbx_description
1 polymer ?
#
loop_
_entity_poly.entity_id
_entity_poly.type
_entity_poly.pdbx_seq_one_letter_code
_entity_poly.pdbx_strand_id
1 'polypeptide(L)'
;MLLIKKEICLSSSRGRTFHSARSGTAYIEGICSLTRGGGVNEYGNVGPMAITLCQSLGQNLGMMWNKERATAGDCRCPDPWLGCIMEDTGYYLPRKFSRCSVEEYVRFLQEGGGSCLFNKPTKLLDPPECGNGFVEQGEECDCGSQVDCSRAGGACCKKCTLTHDAMCSNGLCCNRCRYEQRGIMCRDAVNDCDVPEMCTGDSSQCPPNVHKLDGYTCDAGQVFSRTFIQYTSISYSLSLSLYSLIHLSPSLISHSFPHLFSYSFSHSFSPFSHLLSLHCASYSQGRCYGGRCKTRDAQCQALWGHNAADRMCYEKLNTEGTEKGNCGRDPSGQGWVQCNKQDVLCGFLLCTNMTIKPRYGDLQGDVTSLTIYHQNKYLDCCGGHAVLEDGSDLGYVEDGTPCGPNMMCLDHRCLPVVTFNLSSCPGSSPPLICSDHGTCSNEVKCICDADYTGKDCSVYDPIPDPMLLDGPEKYKGPSGTNIIIGSLAGAILLAAIVLGGTGWGFK
;
A
#
# COMPACT_ATOMS: atom_id res chain seq x y z
N MET A 1 12.86 -7.70 -4.62
CA MET A 1 13.63 -8.96 -4.78
C MET A 1 13.11 -9.93 -3.75
N LEU A 2 12.29 -10.91 -4.15
CA LEU A 2 11.97 -12.07 -3.33
C LEU A 2 13.30 -12.77 -3.06
N LEU A 3 13.95 -12.42 -1.95
CA LEU A 3 14.96 -13.25 -1.32
C LEU A 3 14.21 -14.47 -0.79
N ILE A 4 13.79 -15.36 -1.69
CA ILE A 4 13.82 -16.77 -1.35
C ILE A 4 15.31 -17.02 -1.17
N LYS A 5 15.82 -16.84 0.06
CA LYS A 5 17.10 -17.44 0.42
C LYS A 5 16.94 -18.87 -0.02
N LYS A 6 17.72 -19.27 -1.02
CA LYS A 6 17.99 -20.67 -1.32
C LYS A 6 18.72 -21.25 -0.10
N GLU A 7 18.01 -21.39 1.00
CA GLU A 7 18.16 -22.55 1.85
C GLU A 7 17.12 -23.56 1.39
N ILE A 8 17.15 -23.85 0.07
CA ILE A 8 16.99 -25.25 -0.33
C ILE A 8 18.08 -25.94 0.47
N CYS A 9 17.70 -26.76 1.45
CA CYS A 9 18.63 -27.70 2.07
C CYS A 9 19.32 -28.47 0.95
N LEU A 10 20.48 -27.96 0.51
CA LEU A 10 21.33 -28.59 -0.49
C LEU A 10 21.92 -29.83 0.20
N SER A 11 21.24 -30.95 -0.04
CA SER A 11 21.83 -32.27 -0.18
C SER A 11 22.96 -32.62 0.80
N SER A 12 22.59 -33.12 1.97
CA SER A 12 23.19 -34.40 2.37
C SER A 12 22.31 -35.49 1.77
N SER A 13 22.92 -36.50 1.15
CA SER A 13 22.34 -37.61 0.40
C SER A 13 21.45 -38.58 1.21
N ARG A 14 20.77 -38.07 2.24
CA ARG A 14 19.62 -38.64 2.94
C ARG A 14 18.69 -37.46 3.24
N GLY A 15 17.65 -37.28 2.41
CA GLY A 15 16.62 -36.27 2.64
C GLY A 15 16.09 -36.39 4.06
N ARG A 16 16.18 -35.32 4.84
CA ARG A 16 15.55 -35.27 6.16
C ARG A 16 14.10 -34.89 5.92
N THR A 17 13.20 -35.81 6.23
CA THR A 17 11.78 -35.49 6.29
C THR A 17 11.48 -34.70 7.55
N PHE A 18 10.57 -33.74 7.49
CA PHE A 18 10.14 -33.06 8.70
C PHE A 18 9.43 -34.05 9.64
N HIS A 19 9.55 -33.82 10.95
CA HIS A 19 8.80 -34.58 11.97
C HIS A 19 7.36 -34.07 12.14
N SER A 20 6.91 -33.13 11.29
CA SER A 20 5.56 -32.58 11.27
C SER A 20 4.73 -33.24 10.17
N ALA A 21 3.41 -33.06 10.21
CA ALA A 21 2.50 -33.49 9.14
C ALA A 21 2.62 -32.65 7.85
N ARG A 22 3.54 -31.66 7.80
CA ARG A 22 3.62 -30.66 6.73
C ARG A 22 4.98 -30.68 6.04
N SER A 23 4.98 -30.52 4.73
CA SER A 23 6.18 -30.49 3.91
C SER A 23 6.83 -29.10 3.81
N GLY A 24 6.30 -28.06 4.46
CA GLY A 24 6.91 -26.74 4.49
C GLY A 24 6.32 -25.83 5.55
N THR A 25 7.05 -24.74 5.84
CA THR A 25 6.60 -23.66 6.74
C THR A 25 7.25 -22.35 6.33
N ALA A 26 6.54 -21.25 6.51
CA ALA A 26 7.01 -19.90 6.26
C ALA A 26 6.38 -18.91 7.25
N TYR A 27 7.08 -17.81 7.51
CA TYR A 27 6.52 -16.76 8.35
C TYR A 27 5.31 -16.12 7.67
N ILE A 28 4.24 -15.98 8.43
CA ILE A 28 3.04 -15.32 7.94
C ILE A 28 3.30 -13.81 7.82
N GLU A 29 2.90 -13.22 6.68
CA GLU A 29 3.15 -11.80 6.36
C GLU A 29 4.64 -11.40 6.38
N GLY A 30 5.53 -12.38 6.19
CA GLY A 30 6.97 -12.18 6.27
C GLY A 30 7.58 -11.43 5.09
N ILE A 31 6.87 -11.32 3.96
CA ILE A 31 7.43 -10.74 2.73
C ILE A 31 7.98 -9.32 2.97
N CYS A 32 9.08 -8.99 2.28
CA CYS A 32 9.84 -7.74 2.44
C CYS A 32 10.60 -7.57 3.76
N SER A 33 10.43 -8.47 4.74
CA SER A 33 11.24 -8.48 5.97
C SER A 33 12.59 -9.16 5.74
N LEU A 34 13.66 -8.59 6.29
CA LEU A 34 15.00 -9.20 6.30
C LEU A 34 15.10 -10.44 7.19
N THR A 35 14.31 -10.49 8.27
CA THR A 35 14.35 -11.57 9.26
C THR A 35 13.23 -12.58 9.07
N ARG A 36 12.10 -12.17 8.49
CA ARG A 36 10.90 -13.01 8.32
C ARG A 36 10.56 -13.33 6.86
N GLY A 37 11.18 -12.69 5.86
CA GLY A 37 10.86 -12.88 4.45
C GLY A 37 11.40 -14.17 3.85
N GLY A 38 10.96 -15.32 4.37
CA GLY A 38 11.47 -16.63 3.98
C GLY A 38 10.56 -17.79 4.40
N GLY A 39 10.95 -18.99 3.97
CA GLY A 39 10.28 -20.23 4.30
C GLY A 39 11.16 -21.42 3.94
N VAL A 40 10.86 -22.58 4.53
CA VAL A 40 11.60 -23.82 4.33
C VAL A 40 10.65 -24.86 3.75
N ASN A 41 11.10 -25.56 2.71
CA ASN A 41 10.32 -26.58 2.02
C ASN A 41 11.11 -27.89 1.96
N GLU A 42 10.43 -28.99 2.18
CA GLU A 42 10.95 -30.35 2.07
C GLU A 42 11.24 -30.69 0.61
N TYR A 43 12.31 -31.46 0.39
CA TYR A 43 12.66 -31.93 -0.94
C TYR A 43 11.74 -33.09 -1.35
N GLY A 44 11.20 -33.04 -2.57
CA GLY A 44 10.34 -34.09 -3.10
C GLY A 44 10.16 -34.02 -4.61
N ASN A 45 9.10 -34.65 -5.11
CA ASN A 45 8.72 -34.57 -6.52
C ASN A 45 8.41 -33.12 -6.92
N VAL A 46 8.74 -32.73 -8.16
CA VAL A 46 8.57 -31.35 -8.66
C VAL A 46 7.14 -30.82 -8.47
N GLY A 47 6.13 -31.65 -8.74
CA GLY A 47 4.73 -31.28 -8.58
C GLY A 47 4.34 -30.90 -7.13
N PRO A 48 4.41 -31.84 -6.17
CA PRO A 48 4.15 -31.54 -4.76
C PRO A 48 5.04 -30.42 -4.22
N MET A 49 6.33 -30.40 -4.55
CA MET A 49 7.26 -29.35 -4.12
C MET A 49 6.84 -27.96 -4.62
N ALA A 50 6.31 -27.86 -5.85
CA ALA A 50 5.76 -26.60 -6.35
C ALA A 50 4.54 -26.14 -5.56
N ILE A 51 3.67 -27.06 -5.12
CA ILE A 51 2.52 -26.74 -4.25
C ILE A 51 2.99 -26.26 -2.88
N THR A 52 3.95 -26.96 -2.27
CA THR A 52 4.52 -26.56 -0.98
C THR A 52 5.20 -25.19 -1.07
N LEU A 53 5.91 -24.91 -2.16
CA LEU A 53 6.49 -23.58 -2.39
C LEU A 53 5.39 -22.51 -2.52
N CYS A 54 4.32 -22.78 -3.27
CA CYS A 54 3.17 -21.88 -3.38
C CYS A 54 2.50 -21.62 -2.03
N GLN A 55 2.39 -22.63 -1.17
CA GLN A 55 1.85 -22.49 0.20
C GLN A 55 2.75 -21.61 1.06
N SER A 56 4.06 -21.88 1.08
CA SER A 56 5.05 -21.10 1.83
C SER A 56 5.11 -19.63 1.36
N LEU A 57 4.97 -19.39 0.06
CA LEU A 57 4.84 -18.03 -0.48
C LEU A 57 3.48 -17.41 -0.13
N GLY A 58 2.40 -18.18 -0.18
CA GLY A 58 1.07 -17.75 0.25
C GLY A 58 1.06 -17.25 1.69
N GLN A 59 1.70 -17.98 2.62
CA GLN A 59 1.87 -17.56 4.01
C GLN A 59 2.63 -16.23 4.12
N ASN A 60 3.78 -16.11 3.44
CA ASN A 60 4.54 -14.85 3.38
C ASN A 60 3.70 -13.66 2.86
N LEU A 61 2.70 -13.94 2.02
CA LEU A 61 1.75 -12.97 1.45
C LEU A 61 0.48 -12.79 2.29
N GLY A 62 0.43 -13.32 3.51
CA GLY A 62 -0.68 -13.16 4.46
C GLY A 62 -1.84 -14.15 4.27
N MET A 63 -1.72 -15.13 3.36
CA MET A 63 -2.72 -16.17 3.19
C MET A 63 -2.61 -17.21 4.30
N MET A 64 -3.73 -17.63 4.87
CA MET A 64 -3.76 -18.54 6.00
C MET A 64 -4.22 -19.94 5.60
N TRP A 65 -3.78 -20.95 6.35
CA TRP A 65 -4.19 -22.33 6.16
C TRP A 65 -5.65 -22.56 6.59
N ASN A 66 -6.32 -23.52 5.93
CA ASN A 66 -7.62 -24.11 6.27
C ASN A 66 -8.37 -23.46 7.45
N LYS A 67 -9.40 -22.65 7.15
CA LYS A 67 -10.38 -22.25 8.16
C LYS A 67 -11.53 -23.24 8.22
N GLU A 68 -11.75 -23.84 9.38
CA GLU A 68 -13.11 -24.12 9.84
C GLU A 68 -13.81 -22.79 10.19
N ARG A 69 -14.27 -22.05 9.17
CA ARG A 69 -15.21 -20.95 9.43
C ARG A 69 -16.56 -21.59 9.75
N ALA A 70 -16.92 -21.56 11.04
CA ALA A 70 -18.17 -22.11 11.58
C ALA A 70 -19.45 -21.52 10.95
N THR A 71 -19.36 -20.43 10.20
CA THR A 71 -20.43 -19.95 9.33
C THR A 71 -20.29 -20.53 7.93
N ALA A 72 -20.99 -21.64 7.71
CA ALA A 72 -21.19 -22.27 6.41
C ALA A 72 -21.65 -21.25 5.35
N GLY A 73 -20.82 -20.97 4.34
CA GLY A 73 -21.22 -20.13 3.21
C GLY A 73 -20.11 -19.60 2.28
N ASP A 74 -19.11 -18.89 2.82
CA ASP A 74 -18.36 -17.90 2.02
C ASP A 74 -16.99 -18.32 1.46
N CYS A 75 -16.26 -19.23 2.12
CA CYS A 75 -14.96 -19.69 1.62
C CYS A 75 -15.14 -20.94 0.76
N ARG A 76 -15.39 -20.77 -0.55
CA ARG A 76 -15.46 -21.90 -1.50
C ARG A 76 -14.18 -22.04 -2.29
N CYS A 77 -13.64 -23.26 -2.32
CA CYS A 77 -12.63 -23.63 -3.29
C CYS A 77 -13.28 -23.70 -4.69
N PRO A 78 -12.71 -23.06 -5.73
CA PRO A 78 -13.25 -23.12 -7.09
C PRO A 78 -13.23 -24.53 -7.69
N ASP A 79 -12.36 -25.41 -7.18
CA ASP A 79 -12.20 -26.78 -7.64
C ASP A 79 -12.45 -27.77 -6.49
N PRO A 80 -13.68 -28.31 -6.36
CA PRO A 80 -14.01 -29.25 -5.29
C PRO A 80 -13.28 -30.59 -5.39
N TRP A 81 -12.70 -30.92 -6.55
CA TRP A 81 -12.06 -32.22 -6.79
C TRP A 81 -10.56 -32.19 -6.51
N LEU A 82 -9.87 -31.13 -6.95
CA LEU A 82 -8.44 -30.95 -6.71
C LEU A 82 -8.13 -30.27 -5.38
N GLY A 83 -9.12 -29.61 -4.76
CA GLY A 83 -8.92 -28.77 -3.59
C GLY A 83 -8.17 -27.48 -3.94
N CYS A 84 -7.81 -26.73 -2.90
CA CYS A 84 -7.14 -25.44 -3.02
C CYS A 84 -5.71 -25.45 -2.45
N ILE A 85 -4.88 -24.52 -2.92
CA ILE A 85 -3.44 -24.51 -2.59
C ILE A 85 -3.21 -24.38 -1.08
N MET A 86 -3.97 -23.55 -0.37
CA MET A 86 -3.81 -23.34 1.09
C MET A 86 -4.52 -24.39 1.95
N GLU A 87 -4.79 -25.56 1.38
CA GLU A 87 -5.40 -26.71 2.03
C GLU A 87 -4.43 -27.90 2.10
N ASP A 88 -4.81 -28.95 2.83
CA ASP A 88 -3.98 -30.15 3.00
C ASP A 88 -3.74 -30.82 1.65
N THR A 89 -2.47 -31.02 1.31
CA THR A 89 -2.09 -31.56 0.00
C THR A 89 -2.30 -33.07 -0.03
N GLY A 90 -3.30 -33.50 -0.79
CA GLY A 90 -3.59 -34.91 -1.03
C GLY A 90 -2.83 -35.49 -2.22
N TYR A 91 -3.34 -36.61 -2.75
CA TYR A 91 -2.79 -37.27 -3.94
C TYR A 91 -2.92 -36.40 -5.22
N TYR A 92 -4.02 -35.64 -5.31
CA TYR A 92 -4.27 -34.72 -6.42
C TYR A 92 -3.74 -33.32 -6.08
N LEU A 93 -3.00 -32.73 -7.03
CA LEU A 93 -2.32 -31.46 -6.80
C LEU A 93 -3.24 -30.28 -7.12
N PRO A 94 -3.52 -29.39 -6.15
CA PRO A 94 -4.35 -28.21 -6.36
C PRO A 94 -3.65 -27.22 -7.29
N ARG A 95 -4.43 -26.40 -8.01
CA ARG A 95 -3.88 -25.39 -8.94
C ARG A 95 -4.43 -23.99 -8.72
N LYS A 96 -5.33 -23.83 -7.75
CA LYS A 96 -6.04 -22.58 -7.51
C LYS A 96 -6.05 -22.24 -6.03
N PHE A 97 -5.99 -20.94 -5.75
CA PHE A 97 -6.27 -20.42 -4.43
C PHE A 97 -7.78 -20.37 -4.18
N SER A 98 -8.17 -20.49 -2.91
CA SER A 98 -9.56 -20.26 -2.51
C SER A 98 -9.89 -18.76 -2.58
N ARG A 99 -11.18 -18.42 -2.63
CA ARG A 99 -11.60 -17.00 -2.56
C ARG A 99 -11.08 -16.31 -1.30
N CYS A 100 -11.04 -17.01 -0.17
CA CYS A 100 -10.61 -16.45 1.10
C CYS A 100 -9.10 -16.19 1.15
N SER A 101 -8.30 -17.06 0.54
CA SER A 101 -6.85 -16.82 0.40
C SER A 101 -6.59 -15.56 -0.44
N VAL A 102 -7.40 -15.32 -1.49
CA VAL A 102 -7.30 -14.09 -2.29
C VAL A 102 -7.73 -12.86 -1.48
N GLU A 103 -8.84 -12.93 -0.73
CA GLU A 103 -9.29 -11.83 0.13
C GLU A 103 -8.27 -11.49 1.23
N GLU A 104 -7.59 -12.49 1.80
CA GLU A 104 -6.52 -12.32 2.78
C GLU A 104 -5.29 -11.62 2.19
N TYR A 105 -4.85 -12.07 1.00
CA TYR A 105 -3.77 -11.40 0.27
C TYR A 105 -4.10 -9.95 -0.08
N VAL A 106 -5.33 -9.69 -0.56
CA VAL A 106 -5.77 -8.32 -0.88
C VAL A 106 -5.79 -7.46 0.38
N ARG A 107 -6.28 -7.99 1.50
CA ARG A 107 -6.26 -7.28 2.79
C ARG A 107 -4.82 -6.98 3.24
N PHE A 108 -3.91 -7.95 3.14
CA PHE A 108 -2.50 -7.75 3.47
C PHE A 108 -1.87 -6.58 2.68
N LEU A 109 -2.15 -6.48 1.39
CA LEU A 109 -1.70 -5.35 0.56
C LEU A 109 -2.37 -4.03 0.97
N GLN A 110 -3.67 -4.03 1.24
CA GLN A 110 -4.43 -2.83 1.66
C GLN A 110 -3.98 -2.31 3.03
N GLU A 111 -3.50 -3.18 3.90
CA GLU A 111 -2.93 -2.83 5.19
C GLU A 111 -1.50 -2.26 5.07
N GLY A 112 -0.92 -2.21 3.86
CA GLY A 112 0.41 -1.66 3.57
C GLY A 112 1.52 -2.70 3.47
N GLY A 113 1.17 -3.99 3.46
CA GLY A 113 2.12 -5.08 3.26
C GLY A 113 2.61 -5.21 1.82
N GLY A 114 3.78 -5.81 1.62
CA GLY A 114 4.25 -6.21 0.28
C GLY A 114 4.82 -5.09 -0.59
N SER A 115 5.23 -3.95 -0.02
CA SER A 115 5.83 -2.82 -0.75
C SER A 115 6.93 -3.21 -1.75
N CYS A 116 7.79 -4.17 -1.37
CA CYS A 116 8.89 -4.64 -2.22
C CYS A 116 8.48 -5.48 -3.46
N LEU A 117 7.20 -5.80 -3.63
CA LEU A 117 6.67 -6.64 -4.71
C LEU A 117 6.35 -5.88 -6.00
N PHE A 118 6.31 -4.55 -5.96
CA PHE A 118 5.90 -3.70 -7.08
C PHE A 118 7.05 -3.35 -8.03
N ASN A 119 8.25 -3.88 -7.78
CA ASN A 119 9.43 -3.67 -8.60
C ASN A 119 9.59 -4.80 -9.62
N LYS A 120 9.47 -4.46 -10.91
CA LYS A 120 9.65 -5.41 -12.01
C LYS A 120 11.16 -5.68 -12.25
N PRO A 121 11.63 -6.93 -12.18
CA PRO A 121 13.01 -7.28 -12.51
C PRO A 121 13.37 -6.99 -13.97
N THR A 122 14.63 -6.63 -14.22
CA THR A 122 15.19 -6.37 -15.57
C THR A 122 16.20 -7.41 -16.04
N LYS A 123 16.61 -8.31 -15.14
CA LYS A 123 17.53 -9.42 -15.44
C LYS A 123 17.00 -10.70 -14.83
N LEU A 124 16.68 -11.66 -15.68
CA LEU A 124 16.32 -13.01 -15.28
C LEU A 124 17.58 -13.90 -15.32
N LEU A 125 17.50 -15.07 -14.69
CA LEU A 125 18.59 -16.05 -14.69
C LEU A 125 18.63 -16.87 -15.99
N ASP A 126 17.53 -16.85 -16.73
CA ASP A 126 17.37 -17.54 -18.01
C ASP A 126 17.76 -16.62 -19.18
N PRO A 127 18.05 -17.16 -20.37
CA PRO A 127 18.32 -16.35 -21.56
C PRO A 127 17.13 -15.46 -21.95
N PRO A 128 17.37 -14.28 -22.57
CA PRO A 128 16.31 -13.36 -22.98
C PRO A 128 15.24 -14.01 -23.87
N GLU A 129 13.97 -13.81 -23.56
CA GLU A 129 12.83 -14.37 -24.30
C GLU A 129 11.74 -13.32 -24.58
N CYS A 130 11.68 -12.87 -25.83
CA CYS A 130 10.67 -11.92 -26.28
C CYS A 130 9.24 -12.47 -26.13
N GLY A 131 8.42 -11.79 -25.33
CA GLY A 131 7.02 -12.12 -25.07
C GLY A 131 6.78 -12.75 -23.69
N ASN A 132 7.81 -12.82 -22.84
CA ASN A 132 7.68 -13.22 -21.44
C ASN A 132 7.22 -12.05 -20.53
N GLY A 133 7.18 -10.84 -21.09
CA GLY A 133 6.72 -9.63 -20.42
C GLY A 133 7.81 -8.94 -19.62
N PHE A 134 9.09 -9.27 -19.78
CA PHE A 134 10.22 -8.60 -19.10
C PHE A 134 11.11 -7.95 -20.15
N VAL A 135 11.50 -6.69 -19.92
CA VAL A 135 12.43 -6.02 -20.84
C VAL A 135 13.84 -6.47 -20.49
N GLU A 136 14.38 -7.35 -21.31
CA GLU A 136 15.69 -7.99 -21.11
C GLU A 136 16.77 -7.41 -22.03
N GLN A 137 18.00 -7.91 -21.90
CA GLN A 137 19.11 -7.42 -22.71
C GLN A 137 18.88 -7.69 -24.21
N GLY A 138 18.76 -6.61 -24.99
CA GLY A 138 18.51 -6.67 -26.44
C GLY A 138 17.08 -6.32 -26.85
N GLU A 139 16.19 -6.10 -25.89
CA GLU A 139 14.80 -5.71 -26.11
C GLU A 139 14.56 -4.24 -25.72
N GLU A 140 13.72 -3.54 -26.47
CA GLU A 140 13.30 -2.17 -26.13
C GLU A 140 11.95 -2.14 -25.40
N CYS A 141 11.16 -3.20 -25.58
CA CYS A 141 9.84 -3.34 -25.00
C CYS A 141 9.45 -4.81 -24.93
N ASP A 142 8.62 -5.16 -23.94
CA ASP A 142 7.93 -6.44 -23.90
C ASP A 142 6.53 -6.25 -23.28
N CYS A 143 5.50 -6.45 -24.11
CA CYS A 143 4.10 -6.35 -23.70
C CYS A 143 3.51 -7.68 -23.19
N GLY A 144 4.31 -8.75 -23.12
CA GLY A 144 3.92 -10.08 -22.68
C GLY A 144 3.49 -10.97 -23.82
N SER A 145 2.61 -11.93 -23.51
CA SER A 145 2.10 -12.86 -24.52
C SER A 145 1.33 -12.12 -25.62
N GLN A 146 1.08 -12.79 -26.75
CA GLN A 146 0.24 -12.23 -27.83
C GLN A 146 -1.12 -11.72 -27.32
N VAL A 147 -1.69 -12.39 -26.31
CA VAL A 147 -2.95 -12.00 -25.69
C VAL A 147 -2.78 -10.74 -24.84
N ASP A 148 -1.69 -10.63 -24.08
CA ASP A 148 -1.41 -9.46 -23.25
C ASP A 148 -1.12 -8.22 -24.09
N CYS A 149 -0.29 -8.36 -25.12
CA CYS A 149 -0.01 -7.31 -26.10
C CYS A 149 -1.27 -6.81 -26.80
N SER A 150 -2.25 -7.68 -27.06
CA SER A 150 -3.54 -7.27 -27.64
C SER A 150 -4.39 -6.41 -26.69
N ARG A 151 -4.20 -6.54 -25.37
CA ARG A 151 -4.89 -5.72 -24.37
C ARG A 151 -4.18 -4.38 -24.16
N ALA A 152 -2.84 -4.41 -24.07
CA ALA A 152 -2.04 -3.22 -23.84
C ALA A 152 -0.64 -3.33 -24.48
N GLY A 153 -0.18 -2.25 -25.11
CA GLY A 153 1.18 -2.11 -25.62
C GLY A 153 1.48 -2.70 -27.01
N GLY A 154 0.62 -3.56 -27.57
CA GLY A 154 0.85 -4.14 -28.91
C GLY A 154 0.85 -3.12 -30.06
N ALA A 155 0.25 -1.94 -29.89
CA ALA A 155 0.35 -0.84 -30.86
C ALA A 155 1.72 -0.15 -30.85
N CYS A 156 2.40 -0.22 -29.71
CA CYS A 156 3.65 0.49 -29.42
C CYS A 156 4.87 -0.43 -29.52
N CYS A 157 4.67 -1.75 -29.47
CA CYS A 157 5.72 -2.75 -29.42
C CYS A 157 5.50 -3.85 -30.44
N LYS A 158 6.52 -4.13 -31.27
CA LYS A 158 6.48 -5.16 -32.31
C LYS A 158 7.80 -5.92 -32.34
N LYS A 159 7.73 -7.25 -32.11
CA LYS A 159 8.92 -8.12 -32.01
C LYS A 159 9.95 -7.60 -31.00
N CYS A 160 9.46 -7.16 -29.84
CA CYS A 160 10.26 -6.57 -28.75
C CYS A 160 11.09 -5.33 -29.14
N THR A 161 10.62 -4.61 -30.16
CA THR A 161 11.16 -3.32 -30.61
C THR A 161 10.03 -2.28 -30.60
N LEU A 162 10.32 -1.04 -30.21
CA LEU A 162 9.33 0.02 -30.20
C LEU A 162 8.93 0.40 -31.64
N THR A 163 7.68 0.79 -31.83
CA THR A 163 7.20 1.33 -33.11
C THR A 163 7.65 2.78 -33.29
N HIS A 164 7.49 3.32 -34.51
CA HIS A 164 7.90 4.70 -34.80
C HIS A 164 7.20 5.70 -33.86
N ASP A 165 7.97 6.63 -33.29
CA ASP A 165 7.55 7.63 -32.29
C ASP A 165 7.08 7.08 -30.93
N ALA A 166 7.17 5.77 -30.68
CA ALA A 166 6.85 5.19 -29.38
C ALA A 166 8.02 5.38 -28.39
N MET A 167 7.71 5.88 -27.19
CA MET A 167 8.65 6.01 -26.07
C MET A 167 8.44 4.89 -25.03
N CYS A 168 7.25 4.28 -25.03
CA CYS A 168 6.90 3.19 -24.13
C CYS A 168 5.91 2.22 -24.79
N SER A 169 5.81 1.02 -24.22
CA SER A 169 4.84 0.01 -24.65
C SER A 169 3.69 -0.15 -23.66
N ASN A 170 4.02 -0.49 -22.42
CA ASN A 170 3.09 -0.78 -21.33
C ASN A 170 3.59 -0.16 -20.01
N GLY A 171 2.72 -0.18 -19.01
CA GLY A 171 2.98 0.34 -17.67
C GLY A 171 2.01 1.45 -17.28
N LEU A 172 1.94 1.75 -15.97
CA LEU A 172 0.99 2.72 -15.40
C LEU A 172 1.32 4.17 -15.79
N CYS A 173 2.57 4.45 -16.18
CA CYS A 173 3.03 5.75 -16.65
C CYS A 173 3.20 5.78 -18.17
N CYS A 174 2.49 4.94 -18.91
CA CYS A 174 2.49 4.91 -20.37
C CYS A 174 1.09 5.16 -20.92
N ASN A 175 0.95 6.22 -21.70
CA ASN A 175 -0.31 6.59 -22.31
C ASN A 175 -0.10 6.87 -23.79
N ARG A 176 -0.79 6.10 -24.64
CA ARG A 176 -0.70 6.19 -26.11
C ARG A 176 0.75 6.19 -26.62
N CYS A 177 1.54 5.23 -26.15
CA CYS A 177 2.96 5.05 -26.48
C CYS A 177 3.89 6.21 -26.06
N ARG A 178 3.44 7.14 -25.21
CA ARG A 178 4.27 8.20 -24.61
C ARG A 178 4.27 8.09 -23.09
N TYR A 179 5.34 8.57 -22.46
CA TYR A 179 5.38 8.68 -21.00
C TYR A 179 4.33 9.66 -20.51
N GLU A 180 3.70 9.32 -19.39
CA GLU A 180 2.87 10.25 -18.64
C GLU A 180 3.72 11.40 -18.10
N GLN A 181 3.08 12.55 -17.86
CA GLN A 181 3.79 13.73 -17.33
C GLN A 181 4.28 13.49 -15.89
N ARG A 182 5.34 14.20 -15.51
CA ARG A 182 5.83 14.19 -14.12
C ARG A 182 4.71 14.64 -13.18
N GLY A 183 4.54 13.94 -12.06
CA GLY A 183 3.52 14.26 -11.05
C GLY A 183 2.15 13.61 -11.25
N ILE A 184 1.93 12.94 -12.39
CA ILE A 184 0.71 12.14 -12.58
C ILE A 184 0.74 10.95 -11.61
N MET A 185 -0.24 10.87 -10.71
CA MET A 185 -0.35 9.78 -9.74
C MET A 185 -0.60 8.45 -10.45
N CYS A 186 0.31 7.49 -10.28
CA CYS A 186 0.21 6.14 -10.84
C CYS A 186 -0.18 5.10 -9.79
N ARG A 187 -0.01 5.41 -8.50
CA ARG A 187 -0.49 4.59 -7.39
C ARG A 187 -0.95 5.46 -6.21
N ASP A 188 -2.16 5.19 -5.74
CA ASP A 188 -2.69 5.78 -4.51
C ASP A 188 -2.03 5.16 -3.26
N ALA A 189 -1.94 5.95 -2.19
CA ALA A 189 -1.59 5.44 -0.87
C ALA A 189 -2.72 4.55 -0.30
N VAL A 190 -2.39 3.37 0.21
CA VAL A 190 -3.39 2.43 0.75
C VAL A 190 -3.80 2.74 2.19
N ASN A 191 -2.94 3.42 2.95
CA ASN A 191 -3.17 3.84 4.32
C ASN A 191 -2.25 5.04 4.70
N ASP A 192 -2.38 5.54 5.93
CA ASP A 192 -1.61 6.68 6.44
C ASP A 192 -0.10 6.44 6.53
N CYS A 193 0.35 5.19 6.52
CA CYS A 193 1.75 4.81 6.54
C CYS A 193 2.35 4.63 5.15
N ASP A 194 1.55 4.76 4.10
CA ASP A 194 1.96 4.61 2.72
C ASP A 194 2.20 5.98 2.06
N VAL A 195 2.97 6.00 0.97
CA VAL A 195 3.28 7.21 0.20
C VAL A 195 2.73 7.02 -1.21
N PRO A 196 1.96 7.96 -1.77
CA PRO A 196 1.50 7.85 -3.15
C PRO A 196 2.66 8.06 -4.13
N GLU A 197 2.73 7.25 -5.19
CA GLU A 197 3.74 7.41 -6.24
C GLU A 197 3.18 8.13 -7.47
N MET A 198 4.03 8.99 -8.00
CA MET A 198 3.77 9.79 -9.17
C MET A 198 4.76 9.43 -10.28
N CYS A 199 4.30 9.45 -11.52
CA CYS A 199 5.14 9.27 -12.69
C CYS A 199 6.29 10.29 -12.69
N THR A 200 7.47 9.85 -13.11
CA THR A 200 8.68 10.66 -13.16
C THR A 200 8.76 11.52 -14.43
N GLY A 201 8.00 11.17 -15.47
CA GLY A 201 8.03 11.84 -16.78
C GLY A 201 8.92 11.17 -17.82
N ASP A 202 9.75 10.21 -17.41
CA ASP A 202 10.80 9.58 -18.22
C ASP A 202 10.80 8.04 -18.16
N SER A 203 9.78 7.45 -17.52
CA SER A 203 9.63 6.00 -17.36
C SER A 203 8.18 5.58 -17.62
N SER A 204 8.01 4.39 -18.18
CA SER A 204 6.69 3.79 -18.39
C SER A 204 6.15 3.09 -17.14
N GLN A 205 7.04 2.73 -16.21
CA GLN A 205 6.71 2.08 -14.95
C GLN A 205 6.47 3.15 -13.88
N CYS A 206 5.49 2.88 -13.01
CA CYS A 206 5.35 3.64 -11.77
C CYS A 206 6.63 3.45 -10.93
N PRO A 207 7.08 4.46 -10.17
CA PRO A 207 8.21 4.31 -9.27
C PRO A 207 8.05 3.14 -8.28
N PRO A 208 9.15 2.66 -7.70
CA PRO A 208 9.11 1.66 -6.64
C PRO A 208 8.12 2.04 -5.54
N ASN A 209 7.28 1.09 -5.13
CA ASN A 209 6.37 1.28 -4.00
C ASN A 209 7.19 1.43 -2.71
N VAL A 210 7.08 2.60 -2.11
CA VAL A 210 7.75 2.95 -0.85
C VAL A 210 6.71 3.40 0.16
N HIS A 211 7.02 3.19 1.44
CA HIS A 211 6.15 3.61 2.53
C HIS A 211 6.91 4.56 3.46
N LYS A 212 6.18 5.22 4.37
CA LYS A 212 6.76 6.10 5.37
C LYS A 212 7.73 5.31 6.25
N LEU A 213 8.78 5.98 6.70
CA LEU A 213 9.73 5.42 7.65
C LEU A 213 9.00 4.96 8.92
N ASP A 214 9.53 3.92 9.55
CA ASP A 214 8.96 3.42 10.79
C ASP A 214 8.99 4.52 11.88
N GLY A 215 7.97 4.56 12.71
CA GLY A 215 7.81 5.56 13.76
C GLY A 215 6.95 6.77 13.39
N TYR A 216 6.59 6.97 12.11
CA TYR A 216 5.53 7.93 11.76
C TYR A 216 4.23 7.60 12.50
N THR A 217 3.47 8.63 12.87
CA THR A 217 2.15 8.44 13.49
C THR A 217 1.09 8.15 12.43
N CYS A 218 0.12 7.32 12.77
CA CYS A 218 -0.99 6.97 11.88
C CYS A 218 -2.29 6.80 12.68
N ASP A 219 -3.43 6.99 12.01
CA ASP A 219 -4.73 6.77 12.64
C ASP A 219 -5.29 5.41 12.21
N ALA A 220 -5.22 4.43 13.11
CA ALA A 220 -5.83 3.11 12.90
C ALA A 220 -7.35 3.21 13.11
N GLY A 221 -8.04 3.98 12.26
CA GLY A 221 -9.43 4.28 12.57
C GLY A 221 -10.22 5.22 11.68
N GLN A 222 -9.98 5.31 10.37
CA GLN A 222 -11.05 5.47 9.38
C GLN A 222 -10.62 4.84 8.06
N VAL A 223 -11.28 3.75 7.65
CA VAL A 223 -11.45 3.51 6.21
C VAL A 223 -12.20 4.74 5.72
N PHE A 224 -11.54 5.64 4.99
CA PHE A 224 -12.22 6.67 4.24
C PHE A 224 -13.12 5.96 3.22
N SER A 225 -14.35 5.65 3.63
CA SER A 225 -15.38 5.27 2.68
C SER A 225 -15.53 6.46 1.74
N ARG A 226 -15.23 6.27 0.45
CA ARG A 226 -15.40 7.30 -0.59
C ARG A 226 -16.78 7.99 -0.54
N THR A 227 -17.76 7.33 0.08
CA THR A 227 -19.08 7.87 0.40
C THR A 227 -19.02 9.14 1.27
N PHE A 228 -18.11 9.27 2.23
CA PHE A 228 -18.07 10.40 3.18
C PHE A 228 -17.55 11.70 2.55
N ILE A 229 -16.60 11.62 1.62
CA ILE A 229 -16.11 12.77 0.85
C ILE A 229 -17.21 13.31 -0.08
N GLN A 230 -18.07 12.43 -0.60
CA GLN A 230 -19.16 12.84 -1.48
C GLN A 230 -20.23 13.64 -0.72
N TYR A 231 -20.55 13.26 0.53
CA TYR A 231 -21.50 14.01 1.36
C TYR A 231 -20.99 15.40 1.76
N THR A 232 -19.72 15.54 2.16
CA THR A 232 -19.15 16.86 2.50
C THR A 232 -19.02 17.77 1.28
N SER A 233 -18.67 17.21 0.12
CA SER A 233 -18.60 17.95 -1.16
C SER A 233 -19.98 18.43 -1.64
N ILE A 234 -21.03 17.60 -1.47
CA ILE A 234 -22.41 17.96 -1.82
C ILE A 234 -22.95 19.04 -0.88
N SER A 235 -22.67 18.98 0.42
CA SER A 235 -23.06 20.02 1.38
C SER A 235 -22.39 21.37 1.12
N TYR A 236 -21.11 21.36 0.72
CA TYR A 236 -20.37 22.58 0.34
C TYR A 236 -20.90 23.17 -0.97
N SER A 237 -21.22 22.33 -1.95
CA SER A 237 -21.75 22.76 -3.25
C SER A 237 -23.19 23.31 -3.14
N LEU A 238 -24.04 22.73 -2.29
CA LEU A 238 -25.41 23.20 -2.03
C LEU A 238 -25.42 24.55 -1.29
N SER A 239 -24.49 24.75 -0.35
CA SER A 239 -24.39 26.02 0.41
C SER A 239 -23.88 27.18 -0.45
N LEU A 240 -22.91 26.95 -1.35
CA LEU A 240 -22.49 27.95 -2.34
C LEU A 240 -23.59 28.26 -3.38
N SER A 241 -24.37 27.26 -3.78
CA SER A 241 -25.48 27.43 -4.74
C SER A 241 -26.63 28.25 -4.13
N LEU A 242 -26.95 28.04 -2.85
CA LEU A 242 -27.96 28.82 -2.12
C LEU A 242 -27.50 30.27 -1.86
N TYR A 243 -26.21 30.47 -1.54
CA TYR A 243 -25.64 31.82 -1.36
C TYR A 243 -25.70 32.63 -2.67
N SER A 244 -25.44 31.97 -3.80
CA SER A 244 -25.50 32.59 -5.13
C SER A 244 -26.93 32.92 -5.56
N LEU A 245 -27.93 32.11 -5.18
CA LEU A 245 -29.35 32.34 -5.46
C LEU A 245 -29.95 33.50 -4.63
N ILE A 246 -29.48 33.71 -3.40
CA ILE A 246 -29.96 34.80 -2.52
C ILE A 246 -29.40 36.17 -2.95
N HIS A 247 -28.26 36.21 -3.63
CA HIS A 247 -27.62 37.46 -4.07
C HIS A 247 -27.95 37.92 -5.50
N LEU A 248 -28.71 37.14 -6.28
CA LEU A 248 -29.00 37.44 -7.69
C LEU A 248 -30.30 38.25 -7.96
N SER A 249 -31.04 38.66 -6.92
CA SER A 249 -32.21 39.53 -7.13
C SER A 249 -32.50 40.47 -5.94
N PRO A 250 -31.75 41.57 -5.76
CA PRO A 250 -32.02 42.57 -4.72
C PRO A 250 -33.31 43.39 -4.93
N SER A 251 -34.06 43.17 -6.02
CA SER A 251 -35.10 44.09 -6.51
C SER A 251 -36.51 43.50 -6.62
N LEU A 252 -36.81 42.34 -6.01
CA LEU A 252 -38.15 41.72 -6.08
C LEU A 252 -38.78 41.27 -4.76
N ILE A 253 -38.25 41.67 -3.60
CA ILE A 253 -38.89 41.37 -2.30
C ILE A 253 -39.07 42.65 -1.48
N SER A 254 -39.82 43.58 -2.04
CA SER A 254 -40.40 44.70 -1.29
C SER A 254 -41.80 44.94 -1.85
N HIS A 255 -42.78 44.14 -1.38
CA HIS A 255 -44.22 44.42 -1.38
C HIS A 255 -44.99 43.09 -1.30
N SER A 256 -45.13 42.46 -0.11
CA SER A 256 -46.30 41.60 0.16
C SER A 256 -46.54 41.16 1.62
N PHE A 257 -45.58 41.15 2.56
CA PHE A 257 -45.90 40.67 3.92
C PHE A 257 -45.09 41.37 5.03
N PRO A 258 -45.69 42.26 5.84
CA PRO A 258 -45.00 42.89 6.97
C PRO A 258 -45.13 42.10 8.29
N HIS A 259 -45.62 40.86 8.31
CA HIS A 259 -45.95 40.17 9.57
C HIS A 259 -45.63 38.67 9.68
N LEU A 260 -44.61 38.17 8.98
CA LEU A 260 -44.12 36.81 9.21
C LEU A 260 -42.58 36.81 9.19
N PHE A 261 -42.01 36.33 10.31
CA PHE A 261 -40.59 36.22 10.67
C PHE A 261 -39.98 37.32 11.56
N SER A 262 -40.70 37.65 12.62
CA SER A 262 -40.10 37.98 13.91
C SER A 262 -39.86 36.68 14.70
N TYR A 263 -38.82 35.91 14.38
CA TYR A 263 -38.20 34.96 15.32
C TYR A 263 -36.83 34.56 14.76
N SER A 264 -35.78 34.79 15.55
CA SER A 264 -34.39 34.33 15.35
C SER A 264 -33.53 35.10 14.35
N PHE A 265 -33.23 36.37 14.64
CA PHE A 265 -32.06 37.05 14.07
C PHE A 265 -31.27 37.78 15.16
N SER A 266 -30.73 36.97 16.09
CA SER A 266 -29.65 37.36 17.00
C SER A 266 -29.15 36.11 17.72
N HIS A 267 -28.55 35.17 16.99
CA HIS A 267 -27.66 34.11 17.48
C HIS A 267 -27.34 33.19 16.29
N SER A 268 -26.24 33.42 15.57
CA SER A 268 -25.52 32.42 14.75
C SER A 268 -24.29 33.06 14.10
N PHE A 269 -23.37 33.57 14.92
CA PHE A 269 -21.97 33.71 14.56
C PHE A 269 -21.18 33.19 15.76
N SER A 270 -20.55 32.02 15.60
CA SER A 270 -19.75 31.27 16.59
C SER A 270 -20.53 30.68 17.78
N PRO A 271 -20.66 29.34 17.88
CA PRO A 271 -19.63 28.57 18.57
C PRO A 271 -19.45 27.12 18.05
N PHE A 272 -19.25 26.91 16.74
CA PHE A 272 -18.92 25.57 16.22
C PHE A 272 -17.41 25.31 16.08
N SER A 273 -16.56 26.34 16.23
CA SER A 273 -15.11 26.18 16.29
C SER A 273 -14.59 25.81 17.69
N HIS A 274 -15.40 25.90 18.74
CA HIS A 274 -15.00 25.53 20.12
C HIS A 274 -15.52 24.17 20.60
N LEU A 275 -16.46 23.54 19.88
CA LEU A 275 -16.93 22.18 20.19
C LEU A 275 -16.10 21.08 19.52
N LEU A 276 -15.18 21.43 18.62
CA LEU A 276 -14.19 20.50 18.07
C LEU A 276 -12.97 20.27 19.00
N SER A 277 -12.94 20.89 20.19
CA SER A 277 -11.80 20.80 21.14
C SER A 277 -12.14 20.20 22.50
N LEU A 278 -13.33 19.60 22.71
CA LEU A 278 -13.69 19.05 24.04
C LEU A 278 -14.41 17.68 24.01
N HIS A 279 -14.17 16.88 22.98
CA HIS A 279 -14.15 15.42 23.12
C HIS A 279 -12.83 14.89 22.55
N CYS A 280 -11.73 15.28 23.20
CA CYS A 280 -10.48 14.53 23.10
C CYS A 280 -10.67 13.23 23.90
N ALA A 281 -11.49 12.31 23.38
CA ALA A 281 -11.34 10.91 23.75
C ALA A 281 -9.96 10.53 23.23
N SER A 282 -9.04 10.24 24.13
CA SER A 282 -7.65 9.86 23.87
C SER A 282 -7.57 8.84 22.73
N TYR A 283 -7.36 9.31 21.49
CA TYR A 283 -7.07 8.47 20.34
C TYR A 283 -5.75 7.79 20.64
N SER A 284 -5.72 6.47 20.72
CA SER A 284 -4.45 5.73 20.72
C SER A 284 -3.86 5.84 19.33
N GLN A 285 -3.22 6.98 19.05
CA GLN A 285 -2.53 7.24 17.79
C GLN A 285 -1.57 6.07 17.52
N GLY A 286 -1.75 5.42 16.38
CA GLY A 286 -0.94 4.29 15.94
C GLY A 286 0.43 4.72 15.48
N ARG A 287 1.28 3.74 15.20
CA ARG A 287 2.61 3.96 14.63
C ARG A 287 2.80 3.12 13.38
N CYS A 288 3.44 3.72 12.38
CA CYS A 288 3.87 3.04 11.18
C CYS A 288 5.04 2.11 11.50
N TYR A 289 4.90 0.85 11.12
CA TYR A 289 5.95 -0.14 11.24
C TYR A 289 5.84 -1.15 10.08
N GLY A 290 6.87 -1.18 9.22
CA GLY A 290 6.88 -1.98 8.00
C GLY A 290 5.75 -1.61 7.03
N GLY A 291 5.42 -0.32 6.93
CA GLY A 291 4.37 0.20 6.03
C GLY A 291 2.94 0.03 6.55
N ARG A 292 2.77 -0.53 7.76
CA ARG A 292 1.46 -0.82 8.35
C ARG A 292 1.23 0.00 9.62
N CYS A 293 -0.02 0.37 9.87
CA CYS A 293 -0.38 1.08 11.09
C CYS A 293 -0.63 0.12 12.26
N LYS A 294 0.22 0.15 13.28
CA LYS A 294 0.17 -0.74 14.45
C LYS A 294 -0.57 -0.12 15.63
N THR A 295 -1.60 -0.81 16.12
CA THR A 295 -2.28 -0.53 17.39
C THR A 295 -2.73 -1.82 18.08
N ARG A 296 -2.83 -1.79 19.41
CA ARG A 296 -3.39 -2.91 20.19
C ARG A 296 -4.84 -3.19 19.79
N ASP A 297 -5.63 -2.15 19.53
CA ASP A 297 -7.02 -2.29 19.12
C ASP A 297 -7.15 -2.98 17.76
N ALA A 298 -6.35 -2.59 16.76
CA ALA A 298 -6.35 -3.26 15.47
C ALA A 298 -5.93 -4.73 15.60
N GLN A 299 -4.93 -5.02 16.44
CA GLN A 299 -4.48 -6.39 16.70
C GLN A 299 -5.58 -7.23 17.37
N CYS A 300 -6.22 -6.74 18.44
CA CYS A 300 -7.34 -7.41 19.08
C CYS A 300 -8.53 -7.60 18.13
N GLN A 301 -8.81 -6.60 17.28
CA GLN A 301 -9.91 -6.66 16.32
C GLN A 301 -9.64 -7.68 15.20
N ALA A 302 -8.39 -7.77 14.76
CA ALA A 302 -7.96 -8.76 13.78
C ALA A 302 -8.02 -10.18 14.34
N LEU A 303 -7.50 -10.38 15.55
CA LEU A 303 -7.35 -11.71 16.15
C LEU A 303 -8.64 -12.24 16.80
N TRP A 304 -9.35 -11.40 17.56
CA TRP A 304 -10.51 -11.81 18.35
C TRP A 304 -11.81 -11.14 17.89
N GLY A 305 -11.75 -10.06 17.13
CA GLY A 305 -12.93 -9.27 16.75
C GLY A 305 -13.44 -8.33 17.85
N HIS A 306 -12.57 -8.02 18.81
CA HIS A 306 -12.87 -7.17 19.95
C HIS A 306 -11.80 -6.09 20.11
N ASN A 307 -12.08 -5.05 20.91
CA ASN A 307 -11.14 -3.97 21.18
C ASN A 307 -10.08 -4.37 22.21
N ALA A 308 -9.01 -3.57 22.28
CA ALA A 308 -8.00 -3.73 23.31
C ALA A 308 -8.57 -3.39 24.69
N ALA A 309 -8.06 -4.09 25.70
CA ALA A 309 -8.38 -3.85 27.09
C ALA A 309 -7.80 -2.51 27.57
N ASP A 310 -8.36 -2.01 28.66
CA ASP A 310 -7.87 -0.80 29.31
C ASP A 310 -6.42 -0.97 29.78
N ARG A 311 -5.64 0.13 29.79
CA ARG A 311 -4.25 0.13 30.26
C ARG A 311 -4.10 -0.49 31.65
N MET A 312 -5.08 -0.33 32.54
CA MET A 312 -5.08 -0.91 33.87
C MET A 312 -5.01 -2.45 33.85
N CYS A 313 -5.58 -3.11 32.85
CA CYS A 313 -5.48 -4.56 32.67
C CYS A 313 -4.02 -4.99 32.47
N TYR A 314 -3.30 -4.28 31.60
CA TYR A 314 -1.89 -4.53 31.31
C TYR A 314 -1.02 -4.28 32.55
N GLU A 315 -1.21 -3.15 33.22
CA GLU A 315 -0.44 -2.80 34.42
C GLU A 315 -0.61 -3.82 35.56
N LYS A 316 -1.82 -4.39 35.68
CA LYS A 316 -2.08 -5.42 36.69
C LYS A 316 -1.54 -6.79 36.26
N LEU A 317 -1.97 -7.32 35.12
CA LEU A 317 -1.70 -8.71 34.75
C LEU A 317 -0.27 -8.93 34.28
N ASN A 318 0.27 -8.03 33.45
CA ASN A 318 1.61 -8.24 32.87
C ASN A 318 2.73 -8.10 33.89
N THR A 319 2.47 -7.41 35.00
CA THR A 319 3.39 -7.34 36.14
C THR A 319 3.29 -8.53 37.09
N GLU A 320 2.39 -9.50 36.86
CA GLU A 320 2.33 -10.73 37.66
C GLU A 320 3.39 -11.75 37.19
N GLY A 321 3.71 -11.79 35.90
CA GLY A 321 4.65 -12.76 35.34
C GLY A 321 4.08 -14.19 35.38
N THR A 322 2.83 -14.34 34.94
CA THR A 322 2.13 -15.63 34.89
C THR A 322 1.63 -15.90 33.48
N GLU A 323 1.05 -17.09 33.23
CA GLU A 323 0.40 -17.41 31.95
C GLU A 323 -0.70 -16.41 31.57
N LYS A 324 -1.27 -15.71 32.56
CA LYS A 324 -2.34 -14.72 32.35
C LYS A 324 -1.86 -13.32 32.02
N GLY A 325 -0.55 -13.07 32.14
CA GLY A 325 0.07 -11.78 31.88
C GLY A 325 1.56 -11.81 32.18
N ASN A 326 2.36 -11.55 31.14
CA ASN A 326 3.82 -11.67 31.17
C ASN A 326 4.48 -10.96 29.98
N CYS A 327 5.81 -10.92 29.96
CA CYS A 327 6.64 -10.39 28.86
C CYS A 327 7.42 -11.51 28.16
N GLY A 328 6.74 -12.61 27.84
CA GLY A 328 7.32 -13.76 27.17
C GLY A 328 7.74 -14.87 28.13
N ARG A 329 8.31 -15.93 27.57
CA ARG A 329 8.90 -17.03 28.32
C ARG A 329 10.34 -16.73 28.70
N ASP A 330 10.75 -17.23 29.87
CA ASP A 330 12.14 -17.15 30.28
C ASP A 330 13.02 -17.91 29.28
N PRO A 331 14.15 -17.35 28.82
CA PRO A 331 15.06 -18.02 27.87
C PRO A 331 15.56 -19.39 28.35
N SER A 332 15.59 -19.61 29.67
CA SER A 332 15.99 -20.88 30.31
C SER A 332 14.84 -21.89 30.40
N GLY A 333 13.64 -21.53 29.95
CA GLY A 333 12.45 -22.38 29.94
C GLY A 333 11.78 -22.56 31.31
N GLN A 334 12.16 -21.78 32.33
CA GLN A 334 11.72 -21.98 33.71
C GLN A 334 10.37 -21.33 34.08
N GLY A 335 9.71 -20.66 33.13
CA GLY A 335 8.40 -20.05 33.37
C GLY A 335 8.18 -18.79 32.54
N TRP A 336 7.38 -17.88 33.09
CA TRP A 336 6.97 -16.63 32.47
C TRP A 336 7.76 -15.44 33.03
N VAL A 337 8.13 -14.51 32.17
CA VAL A 337 8.88 -13.31 32.55
C VAL A 337 7.91 -12.24 33.04
N GLN A 338 8.14 -11.74 34.25
CA GLN A 338 7.42 -10.58 34.77
C GLN A 338 7.78 -9.32 33.96
N CYS A 339 6.79 -8.57 33.49
CA CYS A 339 7.07 -7.30 32.82
C CYS A 339 7.54 -6.22 33.81
N ASN A 340 8.50 -5.40 33.39
CA ASN A 340 8.76 -4.13 34.05
C ASN A 340 7.59 -3.17 33.85
N LYS A 341 7.42 -2.21 34.76
CA LYS A 341 6.36 -1.18 34.67
C LYS A 341 6.35 -0.41 33.34
N GLN A 342 7.51 -0.23 32.71
CA GLN A 342 7.64 0.46 31.42
C GLN A 342 7.21 -0.43 30.24
N ASP A 343 7.36 -1.75 30.38
CA ASP A 343 7.17 -2.73 29.31
C ASP A 343 5.77 -3.37 29.33
N VAL A 344 4.93 -3.06 30.32
CA VAL A 344 3.60 -3.67 30.51
C VAL A 344 2.71 -3.59 29.28
N LEU A 345 2.85 -2.57 28.43
CA LEU A 345 2.08 -2.41 27.20
C LEU A 345 2.67 -3.13 25.97
N CYS A 346 3.78 -3.84 26.13
CA CYS A 346 4.46 -4.64 25.10
C CYS A 346 4.48 -6.14 25.42
N GLY A 347 3.94 -6.54 26.58
CA GLY A 347 3.81 -7.93 26.98
C GLY A 347 2.60 -8.62 26.36
N PHE A 348 1.98 -9.49 27.14
CA PHE A 348 0.79 -10.24 26.76
C PHE A 348 -0.35 -9.30 26.35
N LEU A 349 -0.97 -9.60 25.20
CA LEU A 349 -2.04 -8.83 24.61
C LEU A 349 -3.34 -9.08 25.38
N LEU A 350 -3.99 -7.99 25.79
CA LEU A 350 -5.25 -8.03 26.51
C LEU A 350 -6.34 -7.30 25.71
N CYS A 351 -7.45 -7.97 25.52
CA CYS A 351 -8.63 -7.52 24.80
C CYS A 351 -9.88 -7.61 25.71
N THR A 352 -11.00 -7.05 25.26
CA THR A 352 -12.26 -7.05 26.02
C THR A 352 -13.26 -8.08 25.49
N ASN A 353 -14.12 -8.63 26.35
CA ASN A 353 -15.31 -9.40 25.98
C ASN A 353 -15.03 -10.61 25.07
N MET A 354 -13.86 -11.24 25.24
CA MET A 354 -13.49 -12.44 24.50
C MET A 354 -14.32 -13.63 24.97
N THR A 355 -14.98 -14.31 24.04
CA THR A 355 -15.90 -15.43 24.32
C THR A 355 -15.61 -16.69 23.50
N ILE A 356 -14.61 -16.67 22.62
CA ILE A 356 -14.40 -17.68 21.56
C ILE A 356 -12.91 -17.87 21.18
N LYS A 357 -12.66 -18.96 20.44
CA LYS A 357 -11.39 -19.27 19.73
C LYS A 357 -10.91 -18.11 18.85
N PRO A 358 -9.59 -17.93 18.65
CA PRO A 358 -9.08 -16.87 17.79
C PRO A 358 -9.56 -17.07 16.35
N ARG A 359 -9.63 -15.97 15.61
CA ARG A 359 -9.94 -15.99 14.16
C ARG A 359 -8.86 -16.69 13.34
N TYR A 360 -7.64 -16.74 13.90
CA TYR A 360 -6.41 -17.21 13.27
C TYR A 360 -5.47 -17.84 14.30
N GLY A 361 -4.77 -18.90 13.90
CA GLY A 361 -3.90 -19.66 14.81
C GLY A 361 -4.67 -20.61 15.73
N ASP A 362 -3.92 -21.48 16.38
CA ASP A 362 -4.43 -22.42 17.37
C ASP A 362 -4.33 -21.82 18.77
N LEU A 363 -5.41 -21.92 19.54
CA LEU A 363 -5.40 -21.49 20.94
C LEU A 363 -4.61 -22.51 21.77
N GLN A 364 -3.49 -22.09 22.35
CA GLN A 364 -2.72 -22.89 23.29
C GLN A 364 -3.10 -22.52 24.73
N GLY A 365 -3.54 -23.51 25.50
CA GLY A 365 -3.99 -23.32 26.88
C GLY A 365 -5.40 -22.76 26.97
N ASP A 366 -5.74 -22.18 28.12
CA ASP A 366 -7.06 -21.59 28.39
C ASP A 366 -7.04 -20.09 28.13
N VAL A 367 -8.21 -19.55 27.78
CA VAL A 367 -8.40 -18.11 27.69
C VAL A 367 -8.27 -17.49 29.08
N THR A 368 -7.40 -16.49 29.21
CA THR A 368 -7.35 -15.63 30.38
C THR A 368 -8.58 -14.75 30.41
N SER A 369 -9.28 -14.71 31.55
CA SER A 369 -10.38 -13.79 31.78
C SER A 369 -10.35 -13.32 33.24
N LEU A 370 -10.31 -12.00 33.42
CA LEU A 370 -10.38 -11.35 34.72
C LEU A 370 -11.17 -10.05 34.61
N THR A 371 -12.15 -9.87 35.49
CA THR A 371 -12.83 -8.58 35.64
C THR A 371 -12.23 -7.80 36.81
N ILE A 372 -11.77 -6.58 36.55
CA ILE A 372 -11.22 -5.66 37.55
C ILE A 372 -12.21 -4.52 37.80
N TYR A 373 -12.45 -4.16 39.05
CA TYR A 373 -13.18 -2.94 39.38
C TYR A 373 -12.20 -1.79 39.64
N HIS A 374 -12.26 -0.74 38.83
CA HIS A 374 -11.37 0.43 38.93
C HIS A 374 -12.11 1.71 38.53
N GLN A 375 -11.96 2.80 39.32
CA GLN A 375 -12.60 4.10 39.06
C GLN A 375 -14.11 4.01 38.77
N ASN A 376 -14.85 3.26 39.58
CA ASN A 376 -16.29 2.99 39.42
C ASN A 376 -16.70 2.31 38.09
N LYS A 377 -15.75 1.66 37.40
CA LYS A 377 -15.99 0.91 36.17
C LYS A 377 -15.47 -0.52 36.30
N TYR A 378 -16.23 -1.48 35.76
CA TYR A 378 -15.75 -2.84 35.57
C TYR A 378 -14.97 -2.90 34.25
N LEU A 379 -13.73 -3.37 34.33
CA LEU A 379 -12.82 -3.57 33.21
C LEU A 379 -12.67 -5.06 32.97
N ASP A 380 -12.90 -5.49 31.74
CA ASP A 380 -12.74 -6.88 31.35
C ASP A 380 -11.37 -7.07 30.69
N CYS A 381 -10.56 -7.95 31.27
CA CYS A 381 -9.19 -8.19 30.89
C CYS A 381 -9.07 -9.64 30.40
N CYS A 382 -9.15 -9.83 29.10
CA CYS A 382 -9.10 -11.16 28.50
C CYS A 382 -7.90 -11.30 27.56
N GLY A 383 -7.34 -12.49 27.43
CA GLY A 383 -6.21 -12.74 26.54
C GLY A 383 -6.01 -14.23 26.28
N GLY A 384 -5.20 -14.60 25.31
CA GLY A 384 -4.93 -16.00 24.98
C GLY A 384 -3.74 -16.13 24.03
N HIS A 385 -3.04 -17.26 24.13
CA HIS A 385 -1.91 -17.59 23.26
C HIS A 385 -2.44 -18.16 21.94
N ALA A 386 -2.54 -17.31 20.92
CA ALA A 386 -2.95 -17.69 19.58
C ALA A 386 -1.70 -17.98 18.73
N VAL A 387 -1.32 -19.25 18.68
CA VAL A 387 -0.06 -19.68 18.06
C VAL A 387 -0.30 -20.02 16.59
N LEU A 388 0.47 -19.38 15.72
CA LEU A 388 0.50 -19.66 14.29
C LEU A 388 1.34 -20.89 13.99
N GLU A 389 1.23 -21.39 12.76
CA GLU A 389 1.91 -22.58 12.31
C GLU A 389 3.43 -22.42 12.18
N ASP A 390 3.89 -21.18 12.04
CA ASP A 390 5.31 -20.81 12.06
C ASP A 390 5.87 -20.73 13.51
N GLY A 391 5.04 -21.00 14.51
CA GLY A 391 5.36 -20.90 15.93
C GLY A 391 5.24 -19.48 16.50
N SER A 392 4.85 -18.48 15.69
CA SER A 392 4.63 -17.12 16.16
C SER A 392 3.40 -17.07 17.07
N ASP A 393 3.54 -16.46 18.25
CA ASP A 393 2.44 -16.27 19.18
C ASP A 393 1.84 -14.87 19.03
N LEU A 394 0.63 -14.79 18.46
CA LEU A 394 -0.13 -13.56 18.31
C LEU A 394 -0.79 -13.08 19.61
N GLY A 395 -0.63 -13.84 20.70
CA GLY A 395 -1.05 -13.47 22.05
C GLY A 395 -0.19 -12.37 22.71
N TYR A 396 0.84 -11.87 22.04
CA TYR A 396 1.66 -10.75 22.51
C TYR A 396 1.47 -9.52 21.66
N VAL A 397 1.66 -8.35 22.26
CA VAL A 397 1.62 -7.07 21.54
C VAL A 397 2.69 -7.05 20.44
N GLU A 398 2.27 -6.75 19.21
CA GLU A 398 3.15 -6.73 18.04
C GLU A 398 4.22 -5.63 18.11
N ASP A 399 5.39 -5.91 17.52
CA ASP A 399 6.45 -4.94 17.32
C ASP A 399 5.94 -3.72 16.52
N GLY A 400 6.46 -2.54 16.87
CA GLY A 400 6.04 -1.25 16.32
C GLY A 400 4.82 -0.64 17.02
N THR A 401 4.10 -1.39 17.88
CA THR A 401 2.93 -0.88 18.59
C THR A 401 3.31 0.21 19.60
N PRO A 402 2.59 1.35 19.66
CA PRO A 402 2.91 2.43 20.58
C PRO A 402 2.66 2.04 22.05
N CYS A 403 3.67 2.21 22.91
CA CYS A 403 3.61 1.93 24.35
C CYS A 403 3.75 3.17 25.24
N GLY A 404 4.03 4.33 24.62
CA GLY A 404 4.14 5.62 25.30
C GLY A 404 4.43 6.77 24.33
N PRO A 405 4.56 8.01 24.83
CA PRO A 405 4.94 9.15 24.02
C PRO A 405 6.31 8.92 23.39
N ASN A 406 6.39 8.91 22.05
CA ASN A 406 7.63 8.61 21.31
C ASN A 406 8.29 7.26 21.67
N MET A 407 7.47 6.25 22.03
CA MET A 407 7.93 4.89 22.31
C MET A 407 7.10 3.83 21.59
N MET A 408 7.76 2.73 21.22
CA MET A 408 7.17 1.58 20.51
C MET A 408 7.67 0.26 21.09
N CYS A 409 6.89 -0.80 20.88
CA CYS A 409 7.25 -2.14 21.29
C CYS A 409 8.27 -2.77 20.34
N LEU A 410 9.28 -3.44 20.89
CA LEU A 410 10.17 -4.33 20.17
C LEU A 410 10.62 -5.45 21.11
N ASP A 411 10.45 -6.71 20.72
CA ASP A 411 10.83 -7.89 21.52
C ASP A 411 10.32 -7.79 22.97
N HIS A 412 9.02 -7.51 23.10
CA HIS A 412 8.31 -7.33 24.38
C HIS A 412 8.80 -6.18 25.27
N ARG A 413 9.59 -5.24 24.74
CA ARG A 413 10.07 -4.06 25.47
C ARG A 413 9.55 -2.76 24.89
N CYS A 414 9.30 -1.79 25.77
CA CYS A 414 8.91 -0.45 25.37
C CYS A 414 10.16 0.42 25.18
N LEU A 415 10.51 0.71 23.92
CA LEU A 415 11.73 1.42 23.57
C LEU A 415 11.42 2.79 22.93
N PRO A 416 12.27 3.82 23.12
CA PRO A 416 12.16 5.06 22.36
C PRO A 416 12.23 4.81 20.85
N VAL A 417 11.45 5.53 20.06
CA VAL A 417 11.40 5.38 18.57
C VAL A 417 12.79 5.52 17.95
N VAL A 418 13.66 6.40 18.48
CA VAL A 418 15.04 6.57 18.02
C VAL A 418 15.92 5.32 18.17
N THR A 419 15.54 4.37 19.02
CA THR A 419 16.29 3.11 19.27
C THR A 419 16.18 2.14 18.09
N PHE A 420 15.19 2.30 17.23
CA PHE A 420 14.94 1.43 16.08
C PHE A 420 15.96 1.65 14.94
N ASN A 421 17.10 2.30 15.22
CA ASN A 421 18.15 2.67 14.26
C ASN A 421 17.58 3.33 13.00
N LEU A 422 16.54 4.13 13.19
CA LEU A 422 15.87 4.85 12.11
C LEU A 422 16.86 5.89 11.60
N SER A 423 17.46 5.58 10.45
CA SER A 423 18.27 6.56 9.74
C SER A 423 17.38 7.76 9.43
N SER A 424 17.88 8.97 9.69
CA SER A 424 17.11 10.18 9.42
C SER A 424 17.33 10.63 7.99
N CYS A 425 16.26 11.03 7.32
CA CYS A 425 16.35 11.68 6.02
C CYS A 425 17.06 13.04 6.12
N PRO A 426 17.68 13.51 5.03
CA PRO A 426 18.34 14.81 4.99
C PRO A 426 17.33 15.97 5.09
N GLY A 427 17.84 17.16 5.38
CA GLY A 427 17.08 18.39 5.46
C GLY A 427 17.98 19.61 5.37
N SER A 428 17.42 20.75 4.95
CA SER A 428 18.15 22.01 4.82
C SER A 428 18.73 22.52 6.15
N SER A 429 18.03 22.29 7.28
CA SER A 429 18.56 22.53 8.63
C SER A 429 17.87 21.64 9.67
N PRO A 430 18.59 21.10 10.68
CA PRO A 430 17.94 20.39 11.78
C PRO A 430 16.97 21.32 12.54
N PRO A 431 15.75 20.88 12.90
CA PRO A 431 15.21 19.51 12.84
C PRO A 431 14.34 19.20 11.61
N LEU A 432 14.37 20.03 10.55
CA LEU A 432 13.50 19.88 9.37
C LEU A 432 13.85 18.60 8.62
N ILE A 433 12.97 17.60 8.66
CA ILE A 433 13.13 16.37 7.88
C ILE A 433 12.58 16.65 6.49
N CYS A 434 13.35 16.38 5.44
CA CYS A 434 12.97 16.69 4.05
C CYS A 434 12.55 18.16 3.86
N SER A 435 13.19 19.06 4.61
CA SER A 435 12.92 20.51 4.60
C SER A 435 11.43 20.88 4.81
N ASP A 436 10.64 20.02 5.46
CA ASP A 436 9.17 20.13 5.60
C ASP A 436 8.41 20.20 4.25
N HIS A 437 9.03 19.73 3.18
CA HIS A 437 8.47 19.70 1.81
C HIS A 437 8.49 18.30 1.20
N GLY A 438 8.37 17.30 2.07
CA GLY A 438 8.34 15.91 1.66
C GLY A 438 8.23 14.95 2.83
N THR A 439 8.15 13.68 2.49
CA THR A 439 8.01 12.57 3.44
C THR A 439 9.23 11.67 3.39
N CYS A 440 9.76 11.27 4.55
CA CYS A 440 10.88 10.33 4.62
C CYS A 440 10.39 8.89 4.41
N SER A 441 10.92 8.21 3.39
CA SER A 441 10.56 6.84 3.07
C SER A 441 11.36 5.80 3.86
N ASN A 442 10.92 4.54 3.80
CA ASN A 442 11.60 3.38 4.35
C ASN A 442 12.99 3.10 3.74
N GLU A 443 13.30 3.71 2.59
CA GLU A 443 14.64 3.68 1.99
C GLU A 443 15.54 4.83 2.46
N VAL A 444 15.11 5.63 3.44
CA VAL A 444 15.85 6.79 3.95
C VAL A 444 16.07 7.84 2.85
N LYS A 445 15.04 8.05 2.02
CA LYS A 445 15.02 9.05 0.96
C LYS A 445 13.81 9.96 1.15
N CYS A 446 13.99 11.24 0.84
CA CYS A 446 12.88 12.16 0.81
C CYS A 446 12.06 11.97 -0.46
N ILE A 447 10.76 11.77 -0.30
CA ILE A 447 9.77 11.86 -1.36
C ILE A 447 9.16 13.26 -1.28
N CYS A 448 9.55 14.11 -2.23
CA CYS A 448 9.18 15.52 -2.21
C CYS A 448 7.72 15.73 -2.60
N ASP A 449 7.12 16.79 -2.06
CA ASP A 449 5.84 17.30 -2.52
C ASP A 449 5.94 17.75 -3.99
N ALA A 450 4.80 17.85 -4.68
CA ALA A 450 4.73 17.98 -6.15
C ALA A 450 5.59 19.13 -6.72
N ASP A 451 5.68 20.26 -6.01
CA ASP A 451 6.42 21.44 -6.45
C ASP A 451 7.86 21.52 -5.93
N TYR A 452 8.36 20.46 -5.30
CA TYR A 452 9.69 20.41 -4.70
C TYR A 452 10.54 19.27 -5.28
N THR A 453 11.86 19.47 -5.28
CA THR A 453 12.84 18.52 -5.79
C THR A 453 14.15 18.59 -5.00
N GLY A 454 15.10 17.74 -5.36
CA GLY A 454 16.37 17.58 -4.68
C GLY A 454 16.34 16.47 -3.64
N LYS A 455 17.51 16.17 -3.05
CA LYS A 455 17.66 15.06 -2.10
C LYS A 455 16.98 15.31 -0.75
N ASP A 456 16.81 16.58 -0.39
CA ASP A 456 16.26 17.07 0.88
C ASP A 456 15.01 17.93 0.68
N CYS A 457 14.44 17.93 -0.53
CA CYS A 457 13.26 18.71 -0.93
C CYS A 457 13.36 20.23 -0.69
N SER A 458 14.57 20.79 -0.75
CA SER A 458 14.80 22.22 -0.55
C SER A 458 14.61 23.08 -1.81
N VAL A 459 14.51 22.47 -2.99
CA VAL A 459 14.46 23.19 -4.27
C VAL A 459 13.02 23.25 -4.77
N TYR A 460 12.47 24.46 -4.92
CA TYR A 460 11.17 24.70 -5.54
C TYR A 460 11.28 24.59 -7.07
N ASP A 461 10.54 23.65 -7.65
CA ASP A 461 10.50 23.30 -9.07
C ASP A 461 9.06 22.89 -9.44
N PRO A 462 8.14 23.85 -9.58
CA PRO A 462 6.73 23.57 -9.79
C PRO A 462 6.51 22.86 -11.12
N ILE A 463 5.64 21.85 -11.12
CA ILE A 463 5.27 21.15 -12.35
C ILE A 463 4.52 22.16 -13.23
N PRO A 464 4.95 22.38 -14.49
CA PRO A 464 4.24 23.28 -15.38
C PRO A 464 2.78 22.81 -15.51
N ASP A 465 1.83 23.69 -15.18
CA ASP A 465 0.41 23.43 -15.44
C ASP A 465 0.28 23.06 -16.92
N PRO A 466 -0.36 21.93 -17.29
CA PRO A 466 -0.67 21.65 -18.68
C PRO A 466 -1.43 22.85 -19.22
N MET A 467 -0.70 23.75 -19.89
CA MET A 467 -1.28 24.96 -20.45
C MET A 467 -2.52 24.50 -21.20
N LEU A 468 -3.69 24.95 -20.75
CA LEU A 468 -4.88 24.91 -21.56
C LEU A 468 -4.44 25.49 -22.88
N LEU A 469 -4.38 24.64 -23.92
CA LEU A 469 -4.13 25.07 -25.27
C LEU A 469 -5.21 26.10 -25.56
N ASP A 470 -4.84 27.35 -25.42
CA ASP A 470 -5.70 28.49 -25.60
C ASP A 470 -5.95 28.59 -27.10
N GLY A 471 -7.00 27.90 -27.54
CA GLY A 471 -7.48 27.88 -28.91
C GLY A 471 -6.58 27.14 -29.92
N PRO A 472 -7.10 26.89 -31.13
CA PRO A 472 -6.30 26.31 -32.19
C PRO A 472 -5.21 27.32 -32.54
N GLU A 473 -3.95 26.95 -32.38
CA GLU A 473 -2.88 27.56 -33.17
C GLU A 473 -3.32 27.46 -34.63
N LYS A 474 -3.75 28.59 -35.19
CA LYS A 474 -3.79 28.77 -36.63
C LYS A 474 -2.37 28.54 -37.11
N TYR A 475 -2.13 27.33 -37.60
CA TYR A 475 -1.02 27.05 -38.49
C TYR A 475 -1.12 28.09 -39.60
N LYS A 476 -0.35 29.17 -39.51
CA LYS A 476 -0.11 30.06 -40.64
C LYS A 476 0.70 29.21 -41.61
N GLY A 477 -0.03 28.50 -42.48
CA GLY A 477 0.54 27.93 -43.68
C GLY A 477 1.35 29.01 -44.42
N PRO A 478 2.27 28.60 -45.31
CA PRO A 478 3.15 29.54 -46.00
C PRO A 478 2.31 30.66 -46.60
N SER A 479 2.63 31.91 -46.25
CA SER A 479 1.99 33.10 -46.78
C SER A 479 1.78 32.92 -48.28
N GLY A 480 0.55 33.14 -48.77
CA GLY A 480 0.19 32.99 -50.19
C GLY A 480 1.10 33.77 -51.15
N THR A 481 1.91 34.70 -50.64
CA THR A 481 3.00 35.38 -51.33
C THR A 481 4.11 34.42 -51.82
N ASN A 482 4.44 33.37 -51.06
CA ASN A 482 5.52 32.43 -51.42
C ASN A 482 5.10 31.41 -52.50
N ILE A 483 3.80 31.08 -52.59
CA ILE A 483 3.26 30.18 -53.62
C ILE A 483 3.18 30.90 -54.98
N ILE A 484 2.90 32.22 -54.99
CA ILE A 484 2.87 33.04 -56.21
C ILE A 484 4.28 33.22 -56.77
N ILE A 485 5.29 33.45 -55.91
CA ILE A 485 6.70 33.60 -56.34
C ILE A 485 7.25 32.29 -56.93
N GLY A 486 6.93 31.14 -56.32
CA GLY A 486 7.34 29.82 -56.85
C GLY A 486 6.72 29.49 -58.20
N SER A 487 5.44 29.82 -58.40
CA SER A 487 4.73 29.62 -59.66
C SER A 487 5.23 30.54 -60.79
N LEU A 488 5.58 31.79 -60.48
CA LEU A 488 6.17 32.73 -61.44
C LEU A 488 7.60 32.32 -61.84
N ALA A 489 8.42 31.92 -60.88
CA ALA A 489 9.78 31.43 -61.17
C ALA A 489 9.76 30.14 -62.02
N GLY A 490 8.83 29.22 -61.72
CA GLY A 490 8.64 27.99 -62.51
C GLY A 490 8.16 28.26 -63.94
N ALA A 491 7.22 29.20 -64.14
CA ALA A 491 6.73 29.59 -65.46
C ALA A 491 7.81 30.30 -66.30
N ILE A 492 8.62 31.17 -65.68
CA ILE A 492 9.74 31.85 -66.36
C ILE A 492 10.82 30.83 -66.77
N LEU A 493 11.14 29.87 -65.90
CA LEU A 493 12.12 28.81 -66.22
C LEU A 493 11.64 27.91 -67.36
N LEU A 494 10.36 27.54 -67.36
CA LEU A 494 9.76 26.78 -68.47
C LEU A 494 9.76 27.57 -69.78
N ALA A 495 9.41 28.86 -69.75
CA ALA A 495 9.47 29.72 -70.93
C ALA A 495 10.92 29.87 -71.46
N ALA A 496 11.91 29.99 -70.59
CA ALA A 496 13.32 30.06 -70.98
C ALA A 496 13.83 28.76 -71.62
N ILE A 497 13.38 27.59 -71.15
CA ILE A 497 13.74 26.29 -71.74
C ILE A 497 13.05 26.12 -73.10
N VAL A 498 11.78 26.50 -73.23
CA VAL A 498 11.03 26.40 -74.50
C VAL A 498 11.58 27.36 -75.56
N LEU A 499 11.97 28.57 -75.17
CA LEU A 499 12.55 29.56 -76.08
C LEU A 499 14.04 29.32 -76.37
N GLY A 500 14.79 28.76 -75.41
CA GLY A 500 16.18 28.35 -75.61
C GLY A 500 16.33 27.09 -76.47
N GLY A 501 15.33 26.20 -76.44
CA GLY A 501 15.31 24.94 -77.19
C GLY A 501 15.01 25.09 -78.69
N THR A 502 14.50 26.23 -79.16
CA THR A 502 14.22 26.49 -80.59
C THR A 502 15.37 27.23 -81.29
N GLY A 503 16.43 27.60 -80.59
CA GLY A 503 17.56 28.38 -81.11
C GLY A 503 18.70 27.57 -81.74
N TRP A 504 18.65 26.24 -81.75
CA TRP A 504 19.72 25.40 -82.31
C TRP A 504 19.19 24.55 -83.46
N GLY A 505 19.25 25.13 -84.65
CA GLY A 505 19.10 24.36 -85.88
C GLY A 505 18.64 25.20 -87.04
N PHE A 506 19.48 26.09 -87.56
CA PHE A 506 19.65 26.29 -89.01
C PHE A 506 21.05 26.87 -89.28
N LYS A 507 21.57 26.46 -90.43
CA LYS A 507 22.96 26.34 -90.87
C LYS A 507 23.59 27.66 -91.28
#